data_AF-A0A497DXJ6-F1
#
_entry.id   AF-A0A497DXJ6-F1
#
_cell.length_a   1.000
_cell.length_b   1.000
_cell.length_c   1.000
_cell.angle_alpha   90.00
_cell.angle_beta   90.00
_cell.angle_gamma   90.00
#
_symmetry.space_group_name_H-M   'P 1'
#
loop_
_entity.id
_entity.type
_entity.pdbx_description
1 polymer ?
#
loop_
_entity_poly.entity_id
_entity_poly.type
_entity_poly.pdbx_seq_one_letter_code
_entity_poly.pdbx_strand_id
1 'polypeptide(L)'
;MSQNKIKEVLEWLKEIALRDNLTPEQIVADFNRSSSTEEVSKSLAPPAEAFRDYLRQKRYPAYIQALARYKSILKEIGWPEDIELSPFPYFEKDEFQVSFTFSNEKEFRKKVDQLVKLNKTSGIKKIFFFQKND
;
A
#
# COMPACT_ATOMS: atom_id res chain seq x y z
N MET A 1 15.37 -2.30 19.45
CA MET A 1 14.44 -3.23 18.77
C MET A 1 14.10 -4.35 19.75
N SER A 2 12.81 -4.65 19.99
CA SER A 2 12.45 -5.76 20.90
C SER A 2 12.67 -7.10 20.20
N GLN A 3 13.11 -8.13 20.93
CA GLN A 3 13.41 -9.48 20.39
C GLN A 3 12.24 -10.09 19.59
N ASN A 4 11.00 -9.73 19.94
CA ASN A 4 9.79 -10.17 19.23
C ASN A 4 9.78 -9.71 17.76
N LYS A 5 10.26 -8.50 17.46
CA LYS A 5 10.28 -7.98 16.08
C LYS A 5 11.27 -8.73 15.19
N ILE A 6 12.38 -9.20 15.75
CA ILE A 6 13.40 -9.97 15.03
C ILE A 6 12.89 -11.38 14.73
N LYS A 7 12.23 -12.00 15.72
CA LYS A 7 11.62 -13.33 15.56
C LYS A 7 10.58 -13.34 14.43
N GLU A 8 9.71 -12.34 14.40
CA GLU A 8 8.69 -12.16 13.37
C GLU A 8 9.29 -12.01 11.95
N VAL A 9 10.39 -11.27 11.81
CA VAL A 9 11.10 -11.13 10.51
C VAL A 9 11.71 -12.45 10.06
N LEU A 10 12.29 -13.22 10.98
CA LEU A 10 12.87 -14.54 10.68
C LEU A 10 11.79 -15.56 10.30
N GLU A 11 10.61 -15.49 10.92
CA GLU A 11 9.45 -16.30 10.55
C GLU A 11 8.97 -15.94 9.15
N TRP A 12 8.85 -14.65 8.81
CA TRP A 12 8.46 -14.23 7.46
C TRP A 12 9.47 -14.67 6.39
N LEU A 13 10.77 -14.55 6.66
CA LEU A 13 11.81 -15.02 5.76
C LEU A 13 11.70 -16.52 5.48
N LYS A 14 11.45 -17.33 6.53
CA LYS A 14 11.28 -18.78 6.38
C LYS A 14 10.03 -19.13 5.57
N GLU A 15 8.92 -18.45 5.81
CA GLU A 15 7.68 -18.70 5.06
C GLU A 15 7.82 -18.35 3.58
N ILE A 16 8.44 -17.21 3.26
CA ILE A 16 8.68 -16.79 1.87
C ILE A 16 9.66 -17.75 1.20
N ALA A 17 10.75 -18.12 1.87
CA ALA A 17 11.73 -19.08 1.39
C ALA A 17 11.09 -20.43 1.03
N LEU A 18 10.22 -20.93 1.91
CA LEU A 18 9.53 -22.21 1.73
C LEU A 18 8.47 -22.16 0.62
N ARG A 19 7.74 -21.05 0.49
CA ARG A 19 6.73 -20.86 -0.56
C ARG A 19 7.34 -20.69 -1.95
N ASP A 20 8.40 -19.89 -2.06
CA ASP A 20 8.99 -19.48 -3.34
C ASP A 20 10.20 -20.35 -3.74
N ASN A 21 10.54 -21.36 -2.94
CA ASN A 21 11.73 -22.21 -3.10
C ASN A 21 13.03 -21.40 -3.24
N LEU A 22 13.15 -20.35 -2.42
CA LEU A 22 14.31 -19.46 -2.35
C LEU A 22 15.02 -19.65 -1.01
N THR A 23 16.29 -19.30 -0.94
CA THR A 23 16.99 -19.22 0.35
C THR A 23 16.82 -17.84 0.99
N PRO A 24 16.85 -17.72 2.32
CA PRO A 24 16.80 -16.42 3.00
C PRO A 24 17.86 -15.44 2.50
N GLU A 25 19.04 -15.93 2.14
CA GLU A 25 20.15 -15.14 1.60
C GLU A 25 19.80 -14.52 0.23
N GLN A 26 19.08 -15.26 -0.62
CA GLN A 26 18.61 -14.76 -1.92
C GLN A 26 17.58 -13.64 -1.75
N ILE A 27 16.68 -13.77 -0.78
CA ILE A 27 15.65 -12.75 -0.47
C ILE A 27 16.31 -11.46 0.03
N VAL A 28 17.33 -11.56 0.88
CA VAL A 28 18.10 -10.40 1.37
C VAL A 28 18.93 -9.78 0.24
N ALA A 29 19.54 -10.59 -0.63
CA ALA A 29 20.30 -10.09 -1.77
C ALA A 29 19.41 -9.35 -2.79
N ASP A 30 18.20 -9.86 -3.05
CA ASP A 30 17.20 -9.20 -3.90
C ASP A 30 16.75 -7.87 -3.30
N PHE A 31 16.51 -7.81 -1.98
CA PHE A 31 16.22 -6.54 -1.30
C PHE A 31 17.34 -5.53 -1.50
N ASN A 32 18.59 -5.91 -1.20
CA ASN A 32 19.75 -5.02 -1.35
C ASN A 32 19.94 -4.53 -2.79
N ARG A 33 19.64 -5.39 -3.79
CA ARG A 33 19.67 -5.01 -5.20
C ARG A 33 18.55 -4.00 -5.54
N SER A 34 17.33 -4.22 -5.02
CA SER A 34 16.19 -3.33 -5.24
C SER A 34 16.33 -1.98 -4.50
N SER A 35 16.91 -1.96 -3.31
CA SER A 35 17.14 -0.75 -2.50
C SER A 35 18.27 0.14 -3.03
N SER A 36 19.09 -0.38 -3.94
CA SER A 36 20.16 0.36 -4.62
C SER A 36 19.65 1.22 -5.79
N THR A 37 18.36 1.09 -6.13
CA THR A 37 17.71 1.87 -7.18
C THR A 37 17.05 3.10 -6.54
N GLU A 38 17.22 4.27 -7.15
CA GLU A 38 17.02 5.64 -6.61
C GLU A 38 15.66 5.93 -5.93
N GLU A 39 14.68 5.04 -6.03
CA GLU A 39 13.35 5.17 -5.43
C GLU A 39 13.32 4.90 -3.91
N VAL A 40 14.18 4.02 -3.39
CA VAL A 40 14.24 3.72 -1.94
C VAL A 40 15.06 4.77 -1.17
N SER A 41 15.96 5.48 -1.84
CA SER A 41 16.72 6.61 -1.28
C SER A 41 15.84 7.77 -0.81
N LYS A 42 14.58 7.83 -1.26
CA LYS A 42 13.58 8.83 -0.84
C LYS A 42 12.69 8.39 0.33
N SER A 43 12.79 7.14 0.77
CA SER A 43 12.07 6.65 1.96
C SER A 43 12.73 7.21 3.22
N LEU A 44 12.03 8.11 3.92
CA LEU A 44 12.42 8.61 5.26
C LEU A 44 12.37 7.52 6.35
N ALA A 45 11.95 6.30 6.02
CA ALA A 45 11.86 5.18 6.96
C ALA A 45 13.22 4.51 7.20
N PRO A 46 13.52 4.06 8.43
CA PRO A 46 14.73 3.31 8.74
C PRO A 46 14.86 2.04 7.86
N PRO A 47 16.08 1.61 7.48
CA PRO A 47 16.31 0.45 6.61
C PRO A 47 15.62 -0.85 7.08
N ALA A 48 15.43 -0.99 8.39
CA ALA A 48 14.74 -2.12 9.00
C ALA A 48 13.23 -2.14 8.71
N GLU A 49 12.58 -0.99 8.63
CA GLU A 49 11.14 -0.92 8.32
C GLU A 49 10.93 -1.11 6.81
N ALA A 50 11.79 -0.53 5.97
CA ALA A 50 11.79 -0.77 4.53
C ALA A 50 11.98 -2.26 4.18
N PHE A 51 12.87 -2.96 4.88
CA PHE A 51 13.06 -4.39 4.71
C PHE A 51 11.84 -5.21 5.17
N ARG A 52 11.20 -4.79 6.27
CA ARG A 52 9.95 -5.41 6.73
C ARG A 52 8.82 -5.25 5.72
N ASP A 53 8.68 -4.06 5.14
CA ASP A 53 7.68 -3.81 4.11
C ASP A 53 7.96 -4.59 2.84
N TYR A 54 9.22 -4.71 2.43
CA TYR A 54 9.63 -5.59 1.34
C TYR A 54 9.23 -7.06 1.59
N LEU A 55 9.54 -7.60 2.77
CA LEU A 55 9.16 -8.98 3.13
C LEU A 55 7.64 -9.16 3.20
N ARG A 56 6.91 -8.17 3.74
CA ARG A 56 5.43 -8.16 3.75
C ARG A 56 4.87 -8.20 2.33
N GLN A 57 5.40 -7.40 1.41
CA GLN A 57 4.98 -7.36 0.01
C GLN A 57 5.21 -8.68 -0.71
N LYS A 58 6.38 -9.32 -0.48
CA LYS A 58 6.66 -10.66 -0.99
C LYS A 58 5.70 -11.71 -0.41
N ARG A 59 5.36 -11.63 0.88
CA ARG A 59 4.47 -12.60 1.55
C ARG A 59 3.03 -12.59 1.04
N TYR A 60 2.53 -11.47 0.52
CA TYR A 60 1.12 -11.34 0.12
C TYR A 60 0.95 -10.95 -1.36
N PRO A 61 1.15 -11.87 -2.32
CA PRO A 61 0.98 -11.58 -3.75
C PRO A 61 -0.46 -11.13 -4.08
N ALA A 62 -1.47 -11.66 -3.37
CA ALA A 62 -2.85 -11.20 -3.47
C ALA A 62 -3.02 -9.74 -3.04
N TYR A 63 -2.29 -9.29 -2.00
CA TYR A 63 -2.29 -7.89 -1.58
C TYR A 63 -1.67 -6.98 -2.65
N ILE A 64 -0.58 -7.40 -3.30
CA ILE A 64 0.01 -6.64 -4.41
C ILE A 64 -0.97 -6.50 -5.58
N GLN A 65 -1.66 -7.58 -5.94
CA GLN A 65 -2.68 -7.53 -6.99
C GLN A 65 -3.87 -6.65 -6.59
N ALA A 66 -4.35 -6.75 -5.34
CA ALA A 66 -5.40 -5.91 -4.80
C ALA A 66 -5.00 -4.43 -4.80
N LEU A 67 -3.77 -4.11 -4.42
CA LEU A 67 -3.23 -2.75 -4.43
C LEU A 67 -3.10 -2.20 -5.86
N ALA A 68 -2.68 -3.02 -6.82
CA ALA A 68 -2.63 -2.63 -8.23
C ALA A 68 -4.03 -2.35 -8.79
N ARG A 69 -5.01 -3.23 -8.51
CA ARG A 69 -6.42 -3.03 -8.87
C ARG A 69 -6.99 -1.76 -8.25
N TYR A 70 -6.73 -1.56 -6.95
CA TYR A 70 -7.11 -0.36 -6.22
C TYR A 70 -6.59 0.91 -6.89
N LYS A 71 -5.29 0.98 -7.19
CA LYS A 71 -4.68 2.12 -7.90
C LYS A 71 -5.28 2.34 -9.29
N SER A 72 -5.60 1.27 -10.01
CA SER A 72 -6.25 1.36 -11.32
C SER A 72 -7.65 1.96 -11.23
N ILE A 73 -8.43 1.56 -10.22
CA ILE A 73 -9.79 2.08 -9.99
C ILE A 73 -9.75 3.56 -9.65
N LEU A 74 -8.81 4.00 -8.81
CA LEU A 74 -8.65 5.43 -8.49
C LEU A 74 -8.38 6.28 -9.74
N LYS A 75 -7.55 5.77 -10.67
CA LYS A 75 -7.31 6.43 -11.95
C LYS A 75 -8.57 6.46 -12.82
N GLU A 76 -9.30 5.35 -12.89
CA GLU A 76 -10.51 5.22 -13.70
C GLU A 76 -11.61 6.18 -13.24
N ILE A 77 -11.81 6.33 -11.93
CA ILE A 77 -12.83 7.23 -11.37
C ILE A 77 -12.39 8.69 -11.34
N GLY A 78 -11.15 8.99 -11.76
CA GLY A 78 -10.59 10.33 -11.70
C GLY A 78 -10.45 10.85 -10.27
N TRP A 79 -10.02 9.99 -9.33
CA TRP A 79 -9.82 10.38 -7.94
C TRP A 79 -8.79 11.52 -7.87
N PRO A 80 -9.08 12.63 -7.15
CA PRO A 80 -8.16 13.76 -7.04
C PRO A 80 -6.84 13.34 -6.39
N GLU A 81 -5.72 13.61 -7.04
CA GLU A 81 -4.37 13.27 -6.52
C GLU A 81 -4.03 14.00 -5.22
N ASP A 82 -4.71 15.12 -4.98
CA ASP A 82 -4.52 16.00 -3.85
C ASP A 82 -5.42 15.64 -2.65
N ILE A 83 -6.14 14.53 -2.75
CA ILE A 83 -6.92 13.89 -1.69
C ILE A 83 -6.46 12.44 -1.59
N GLU A 84 -5.93 12.05 -0.44
CA GLU A 84 -5.52 10.69 -0.20
C GLU A 84 -6.74 9.83 0.17
N LEU A 85 -6.85 8.67 -0.49
CA LEU A 85 -7.71 7.58 -0.06
C LEU A 85 -6.79 6.45 0.39
N SER A 86 -6.92 6.05 1.65
CA SER A 86 -6.11 5.01 2.26
C SER A 86 -7.01 3.85 2.68
N PRO A 87 -6.81 2.64 2.12
CA PRO A 87 -7.55 1.47 2.57
C PRO A 87 -7.15 1.08 3.99
N PHE A 88 -8.02 0.33 4.66
CA PHE A 88 -7.63 -0.38 5.88
C PHE A 88 -6.39 -1.26 5.59
N PRO A 89 -5.44 -1.40 6.53
CA PRO A 89 -4.25 -2.21 6.32
C PRO A 89 -4.56 -3.57 5.69
N TYR A 90 -3.84 -3.90 4.61
CA TYR A 90 -4.01 -5.14 3.83
C TYR A 90 -5.41 -5.39 3.28
N PHE A 91 -6.29 -4.38 3.33
CA PHE A 91 -7.71 -4.50 3.01
C PHE A 91 -8.43 -5.58 3.83
N GLU A 92 -8.05 -5.76 5.11
CA GLU A 92 -8.72 -6.68 6.04
C GLU A 92 -10.17 -6.30 6.33
N LYS A 93 -10.54 -5.05 6.06
CA LYS A 93 -11.88 -4.51 6.17
C LYS A 93 -12.23 -3.71 4.94
N ASP A 94 -13.53 -3.65 4.64
CA ASP A 94 -14.12 -2.77 3.62
C ASP A 94 -14.23 -1.31 4.11
N GLU A 95 -13.17 -0.81 4.76
CA GLU A 95 -13.06 0.53 5.32
C GLU A 95 -11.97 1.32 4.60
N PHE A 96 -12.27 2.58 4.31
CA PHE A 96 -11.33 3.51 3.68
C PHE A 96 -11.30 4.81 4.46
N GLN A 97 -10.11 5.36 4.62
CA GLN A 97 -9.88 6.67 5.20
C GLN A 97 -9.62 7.68 4.08
N VAL A 98 -10.28 8.83 4.14
CA VAL A 98 -10.00 9.98 3.26
C VAL A 98 -9.24 11.03 4.05
N SER A 99 -8.09 11.48 3.55
CA SER A 99 -7.26 12.52 4.15
C SER A 99 -6.86 13.58 3.13
N PHE A 100 -6.85 14.84 3.54
CA PHE A 100 -6.26 15.94 2.76
C PHE A 100 -5.84 17.07 3.69
N THR A 101 -4.88 17.87 3.25
CA THR A 101 -4.40 19.06 3.94
C THR A 101 -4.85 20.33 3.20
N PHE A 102 -4.97 21.43 3.93
CA PHE A 102 -5.36 22.73 3.40
C PHE A 102 -4.73 23.83 4.27
N SER A 103 -4.41 24.97 3.66
CA SER A 103 -3.82 26.13 4.36
C SER A 103 -4.80 27.29 4.53
N ASN A 104 -5.97 27.22 3.90
CA ASN A 104 -7.00 28.26 3.95
C ASN A 104 -8.40 27.69 3.64
N GLU A 105 -9.43 28.49 3.92
CA GLU A 105 -10.84 28.11 3.72
C GLU A 105 -11.16 27.77 2.26
N LYS A 106 -10.58 28.52 1.30
CA LYS A 106 -10.83 28.31 -0.14
C LYS A 106 -10.34 26.94 -0.59
N GLU A 107 -9.18 26.50 -0.11
CA GLU A 107 -8.66 25.16 -0.37
C GLU A 107 -9.55 24.09 0.23
N PHE A 108 -9.96 24.21 1.50
CA PHE A 108 -10.85 23.25 2.14
C PHE A 108 -12.15 23.07 1.34
N ARG A 109 -12.81 24.16 0.97
CA ARG A 109 -14.04 24.13 0.17
C ARG A 109 -13.84 23.46 -1.17
N LYS A 110 -12.73 23.75 -1.86
CA LYS A 110 -12.38 23.11 -3.14
C LYS A 110 -12.26 21.59 -3.01
N LYS A 111 -11.62 21.08 -1.95
CA LYS A 111 -11.45 19.64 -1.69
C LYS A 111 -12.79 18.96 -1.43
N VAL A 112 -13.63 19.58 -0.61
CA VAL A 112 -14.99 19.09 -0.34
C VAL A 112 -15.82 19.05 -1.63
N ASP A 113 -15.75 20.09 -2.46
CA ASP A 113 -16.47 20.13 -3.74
C ASP A 113 -16.01 19.02 -4.70
N GLN A 114 -14.71 18.70 -4.73
CA GLN A 114 -14.19 17.57 -5.51
C GLN A 114 -14.81 16.24 -5.02
N LEU A 115 -14.87 16.01 -3.70
CA LEU A 115 -15.50 14.81 -3.13
C LEU A 115 -17.00 14.73 -3.43
N VAL A 116 -17.71 15.86 -3.35
CA VAL A 116 -19.14 15.92 -3.69
C VAL A 116 -19.38 15.61 -5.17
N LYS A 117 -18.49 16.07 -6.07
CA LYS A 117 -18.57 15.74 -7.50
C LYS A 117 -18.36 14.24 -7.73
N LEU A 118 -17.36 13.63 -7.09
CA LEU A 118 -17.13 12.19 -7.17
C LEU A 118 -18.32 11.37 -6.65
N ASN A 119 -18.96 11.80 -5.56
CA ASN A 119 -20.14 11.13 -5.02
C ASN A 119 -21.33 11.09 -6.00
N LYS A 120 -21.42 12.05 -6.92
CA LYS A 120 -22.45 12.05 -7.98
C LYS A 120 -22.14 11.06 -9.10
N THR A 121 -20.91 10.52 -9.15
CA THR A 121 -20.55 9.48 -10.11
C THR A 121 -20.82 8.10 -9.52
N SER A 122 -21.27 7.16 -10.35
CA SER A 122 -21.42 5.75 -9.96
C SER A 122 -20.08 5.04 -9.71
N GLY A 123 -18.96 5.68 -10.06
CA GLY A 123 -17.60 5.14 -9.94
C GLY A 123 -17.18 4.81 -8.51
N ILE A 124 -17.68 5.56 -7.51
CA ILE A 124 -17.30 5.35 -6.11
C ILE A 124 -17.64 3.93 -5.61
N LYS A 125 -18.67 3.28 -6.19
CA LYS A 125 -19.03 1.90 -5.87
C LYS A 125 -17.89 0.93 -6.18
N LYS A 126 -17.10 1.18 -7.22
CA LYS A 126 -16.00 0.30 -7.65
C LYS A 126 -14.92 0.14 -6.57
N ILE A 127 -14.74 1.13 -5.70
CA ILE A 127 -13.82 1.06 -4.57
C ILE A 127 -14.23 -0.05 -3.58
N PHE A 128 -15.51 -0.39 -3.47
CA PHE A 128 -15.98 -1.41 -2.52
C PHE A 128 -16.07 -2.82 -3.11
N PHE A 129 -15.81 -3.01 -4.41
CA PHE A 129 -16.02 -4.30 -5.08
C PHE A 129 -14.75 -4.91 -5.71
N PHE A 130 -13.57 -4.33 -5.54
CA PHE A 130 -12.36 -4.84 -6.22
C PHE A 130 -11.81 -6.15 -5.67
N GLN A 131 -12.28 -6.60 -4.51
CA GLN A 131 -11.91 -7.90 -3.91
C GLN A 131 -12.83 -9.06 -4.34
N LYS A 132 -14.04 -8.78 -4.85
CA LYS A 132 -14.98 -9.83 -5.26
C LYS A 132 -14.70 -10.29 -6.68
N ASN A 133 -13.65 -11.09 -6.85
CA ASN A 133 -13.57 -12.05 -7.93
C ASN A 133 -12.92 -13.30 -7.33
N ASP A 134 -13.78 -14.24 -6.94
CA ASP A 134 -13.42 -15.65 -6.75
C ASP A 134 -12.85 -16.24 -8.04
#